data_AF-A0A6A4RRU4-F1
#
_entry.id   AF-A0A6A4RRU4-F1
#
_cell.length_a   1.000
_cell.length_b   1.000
_cell.length_c   1.000
_cell.angle_alpha   90.00
_cell.angle_beta   90.00
_cell.angle_gamma   90.00
#
_symmetry.space_group_name_H-M   'P 1'
#
loop_
_entity.id
_entity.type
_entity.pdbx_description
1 polymer ?
#
loop_
_entity_poly.entity_id
_entity_poly.type
_entity_poly.pdbx_seq_one_letter_code
_entity_poly.pdbx_strand_id
1 'polypeptide(L)' 'MLKVSAPELVSGVSGESEQKLRELFDSAVSSSPCILFIDEIDAITPKREVASKDMERRIVAQLLTCMDGTKHCRHVSL' A
#
# COMPACT_ATOMS: atom_id res chain seq x y z
N MET A 1 -5.67 -5.79 -14.03
CA MET A 1 -6.27 -4.94 -12.98
C MET A 1 -6.17 -5.72 -11.69
N LEU A 2 -5.50 -5.17 -10.69
CA LEU A 2 -5.42 -5.72 -9.34
C LEU A 2 -6.31 -4.87 -8.44
N LYS A 3 -7.20 -5.50 -7.68
CA LYS A 3 -8.04 -4.84 -6.69
C LYS A 3 -7.69 -5.38 -5.31
N VAL A 4 -7.52 -4.49 -4.35
CA VAL A 4 -7.31 -4.84 -2.93
C VAL A 4 -8.08 -3.86 -2.05
N SER A 5 -8.57 -4.33 -0.91
CA SER A 5 -9.12 -3.46 0.12
C SER A 5 -8.00 -3.11 1.11
N ALA A 6 -7.84 -1.84 1.46
CA ALA A 6 -6.79 -1.40 2.36
C ALA A 6 -6.81 -2.10 3.74
N PRO A 7 -7.98 -2.40 4.36
CA PRO A 7 -8.03 -3.16 5.61
C PRO A 7 -7.42 -4.56 5.51
N GLU A 8 -7.49 -5.21 4.34
CA GLU A 8 -6.91 -6.55 4.13
C GLU A 8 -5.38 -6.55 4.12
N LEU A 9 -4.78 -5.38 3.87
CA LEU A 9 -3.34 -5.17 3.96
C LEU A 9 -2.86 -5.01 5.40
N VAL A 10 -3.77 -4.74 6.35
CA VAL A 10 -3.42 -4.59 7.77
C VAL A 10 -3.53 -5.94 8.49
N SER A 11 -2.41 -6.39 9.03
CA SER A 11 -2.35 -7.48 10.00
C SER A 11 -2.04 -6.94 11.39
N GLY A 12 -2.54 -7.63 12.42
CA GLY A 12 -2.19 -7.36 13.82
C GLY A 12 -0.72 -7.66 14.15
N VAL A 13 0.02 -8.26 13.22
CA VAL A 13 1.44 -8.59 13.35
C VAL A 13 2.30 -7.47 12.75
N SER A 14 3.25 -6.96 13.54
CA SER A 14 4.21 -5.95 13.09
C SER A 14 5.09 -6.50 11.95
N GLY A 15 5.19 -5.79 10.83
CA GLY A 15 6.02 -6.17 9.68
C GLY A 15 5.26 -6.91 8.57
N GLU A 16 4.19 -7.64 8.92
CA GLU A 16 3.43 -8.43 7.93
C GLU A 16 2.65 -7.52 6.97
N SER A 17 2.08 -6.44 7.49
CA SER A 17 1.35 -5.43 6.71
C SER A 17 2.28 -4.74 5.68
N GLU A 18 3.49 -4.38 6.12
CA GLU A 18 4.50 -3.76 5.26
C GLU A 18 4.98 -4.71 4.15
N GLN A 19 5.10 -6.00 4.46
CA GLN A 19 5.47 -7.03 3.49
C GLN A 19 4.37 -7.24 2.43
N LYS A 20 3.11 -7.37 2.85
CA LYS A 20 1.96 -7.49 1.91
C LYS A 20 1.86 -6.32 0.95
N LEU A 21 2.08 -5.10 1.44
CA LEU A 21 2.16 -3.91 0.60
C LEU A 21 3.24 -4.06 -0.47
N ARG A 22 4.45 -4.49 -0.10
CA ARG A 22 5.54 -4.65 -1.07
C ARG A 22 5.21 -5.69 -2.14
N GLU A 23 4.71 -6.85 -1.73
CA GLU A 23 4.32 -7.94 -2.63
C GLU A 23 3.20 -7.54 -3.59
N LEU A 24 2.23 -6.73 -3.13
CA LEU A 24 1.14 -6.20 -3.96
C LEU A 24 1.69 -5.29 -5.07
N PHE A 25 2.58 -4.36 -4.72
CA PHE A 25 3.18 -3.44 -5.69
C PHE A 25 4.11 -4.19 -6.66
N ASP A 26 4.90 -5.16 -6.19
CA ASP A 26 5.74 -6.02 -7.05
C ASP A 26 4.88 -6.85 -8.02
N SER A 27 3.74 -7.38 -7.55
CA SER A 27 2.78 -8.09 -8.39
C SER A 27 2.15 -7.18 -9.44
N ALA A 28 1.85 -5.93 -9.09
CA ALA A 28 1.33 -4.93 -10.02
C ALA A 28 2.36 -4.55 -11.10
N VAL A 29 3.63 -4.39 -10.72
CA VAL A 29 4.75 -4.14 -11.63
C VAL A 29 4.98 -5.33 -12.56
N SER A 30 5.01 -6.55 -12.03
CA SER A 30 5.15 -7.78 -12.82
C SER A 30 3.99 -7.97 -13.80
N SER A 31 2.79 -7.54 -13.43
CA SER A 31 1.58 -7.61 -14.26
C SER A 31 1.41 -6.42 -15.22
N SER A 32 2.44 -5.58 -15.38
CA SER A 32 2.40 -4.40 -16.23
C SER A 32 2.07 -4.73 -17.70
N PRO A 33 1.17 -3.98 -18.37
CA PRO A 33 0.48 -2.77 -17.89
C PRO A 33 -0.69 -3.11 -16.95
N CYS A 34 -0.69 -2.54 -15.74
CA CYS A 34 -1.67 -2.85 -14.71
C CYS A 34 -2.18 -1.59 -14.00
N ILE A 35 -3.48 -1.60 -13.68
CA ILE A 35 -4.11 -0.64 -12.78
C ILE A 35 -4.24 -1.30 -11.41
N LEU A 36 -3.67 -0.69 -10.37
CA LEU A 36 -3.75 -1.14 -8.98
C LEU A 36 -4.78 -0.29 -8.24
N PHE A 37 -5.92 -0.87 -7.93
CA PHE A 37 -7.02 -0.20 -7.23
C PHE A 37 -7.01 -0.57 -5.75
N ILE A 38 -6.90 0.43 -4.88
CA ILE A 38 -6.94 0.29 -3.43
C ILE A 38 -8.26 0.88 -2.92
N ASP A 39 -9.16 0.03 -2.46
CA ASP A 39 -10.43 0.44 -1.85
C ASP A 39 -10.22 0.79 -0.37
N GLU A 40 -11.07 1.67 0.18
CA GLU A 40 -11.04 2.06 1.61
C GLU A 40 -9.66 2.51 2.13
N ILE A 41 -8.86 3.20 1.30
CA ILE A 41 -7.49 3.64 1.64
C ILE A 41 -7.43 4.49 2.91
N ASP A 42 -8.50 5.20 3.24
CA ASP A 42 -8.67 5.98 4.47
C ASP A 42 -8.63 5.11 5.74
N ALA A 43 -8.95 3.81 5.65
CA ALA A 43 -8.84 2.87 6.76
C ALA A 43 -7.40 2.66 7.24
N ILE A 44 -6.41 2.82 6.35
CA ILE A 44 -4.97 2.65 6.67
C ILE A 44 -4.20 3.96 6.65
N THR A 45 -4.83 5.05 6.19
CA THR A 45 -4.26 6.40 6.13
C THR A 45 -5.02 7.38 7.03
N PRO A 46 -5.13 7.11 8.34
CA PRO A 46 -5.76 8.06 9.25
C PRO A 46 -5.01 9.39 9.18
N LYS A 47 -5.77 10.51 9.29
CA LYS A 47 -5.19 11.86 9.29
C LYS A 47 -4.04 11.91 10.29
N ARG A 48 -2.89 12.48 9.90
CA ARG A 48 -1.66 12.52 10.71
C ARG A 48 -1.88 13.07 12.14
N GLU A 49 -2.89 13.92 12.32
CA GLU A 49 -3.29 14.49 13.62
C GLU A 49 -3.96 13.49 14.56
N VAL A 50 -4.55 12.41 14.02
CA VAL A 50 -5.34 11.40 14.74
C VAL A 50 -4.68 10.01 14.73
N ALA A 51 -3.57 9.85 14.00
CA ALA A 51 -2.81 8.60 13.94
C ALA A 51 -2.17 8.28 15.30
N SER A 52 -2.93 7.60 16.16
CA SER A 52 -2.56 7.25 17.54
C SER A 52 -1.61 6.06 17.62
N LYS A 53 -1.48 5.24 16.58
CA LYS A 53 -0.66 4.02 16.61
C LYS A 53 0.59 4.15 15.73
N ASP A 54 1.75 3.87 16.31
CA ASP A 54 3.01 3.80 15.56
C ASP A 54 2.99 2.77 14.42
N MET A 55 2.15 1.74 14.55
CA MET A 55 1.91 0.74 13.50
C MET A 55 1.29 1.36 12.25
N GLU A 56 0.25 2.19 12.40
CA GLU A 56 -0.43 2.85 11.27
C GLU A 56 0.53 3.79 10.54
N ARG A 57 1.33 4.57 11.29
CA ARG A 57 2.34 5.48 10.71
C ARG A 57 3.35 4.74 9.83
N ARG A 58 3.77 3.54 10.24
CA ARG A 58 4.69 2.70 9.45
C ARG A 58 4.06 2.18 8.17
N ILE A 59 2.80 1.77 8.22
CA ILE A 59 2.04 1.33 7.04
C ILE A 59 1.92 2.47 6.02
N VAL A 60 1.55 3.68 6.47
CA VAL A 60 1.47 4.87 5.60
C VAL A 60 2.83 5.20 4.98
N ALA A 61 3.92 5.14 5.76
CA ALA A 61 5.27 5.39 5.25
C ALA A 61 5.69 4.35 4.20
N GLN A 62 5.38 3.07 4.43
CA GLN A 62 5.67 2.00 3.49
C GLN A 62 4.86 2.16 2.20
N LEU A 63 3.57 2.52 2.29
CA LEU A 63 2.72 2.80 1.13
C LEU A 63 3.31 3.93 0.27
N LEU A 64 3.66 5.06 0.88
CA LEU A 64 4.31 6.19 0.18
C LEU A 64 5.62 5.77 -0.49
N THR A 65 6.43 4.97 0.19
CA THR A 65 7.70 4.44 -0.33
C THR A 65 7.48 3.54 -1.55
N CYS A 66 6.48 2.64 -1.50
CA CYS A 66 6.12 1.79 -2.63
C CYS A 66 5.57 2.61 -3.83
N MET A 67 4.76 3.63 -3.55
CA MET A 67 4.25 4.53 -4.58
C MET A 67 5.37 5.30 -5.30
N ASP A 68 6.36 5.82 -4.56
CA ASP A 68 7.49 6.52 -5.19
C ASP A 68 8.41 5.55 -5.96
N GLY A 69 8.61 4.33 -5.47
CA GLY A 69 9.37 3.29 -6.17
C GLY A 69 8.74 2.88 -7.50
N THR A 70 7.40 2.81 -7.57
CA THR A 70 6.69 2.42 -8.80
C THR A 70 6.62 3.53 -9.86
N LYS A 71 6.86 4.80 -9.52
CA LYS A 71 6.98 5.89 -10.51
C LYS A 71 8.10 5.66 -11.53
N HIS A 72 9.09 4.84 -11.23
CA HIS A 72 10.12 4.46 -12.20
C HIS A 72 9.62 3.44 -13.24
N CYS A 73 8.55 2.69 -12.95
CA CYS A 73 7.89 1.79 -13.88
C CYS A 73 6.75 2.51 -14.61
N ARG A 74 7.02 2.99 -15.84
CA ARG A 74 6.13 3.83 -16.67
C ARG A 74 4.76 3.23 -17.06
N HIS A 75 4.40 2.05 -16.57
CA HIS A 75 3.24 1.28 -17.03
C HIS A 75 2.31 0.80 -15.91
N VAL A 76 2.57 1.18 -14.65
CA VAL A 76 1.64 0.95 -13.53
C VAL A 76 0.99 2.27 -13.17
N SER A 77 -0.34 2.28 -13.09
CA SER A 77 -1.13 3.43 -12.64
C SER A 77 -1.95 3.03 -11.42
N LEU A 78 -1.94 3.89 -10.40
CA LEU A 78 -2.75 3.78 -9.19
C LEU A 78 -4.04 4.60 -9.38
#